data_AF-A0A3B0RPV4-F1
#
_entry.id   AF-A0A3B0RPV4-F1
#
_cell.length_a   1.000
_cell.length_b   1.000
_cell.length_c   1.000
_cell.angle_alpha   90.00
_cell.angle_beta   90.00
_cell.angle_gamma   90.00
#
_symmetry.space_group_name_H-M   'P 1'
#
loop_
_entity.id
_entity.type
_entity.pdbx_description
1 polymer ?
#
loop_
_entity_poly.entity_id
_entity_poly.type
_entity_poly.pdbx_seq_one_letter_code
_entity_poly.pdbx_strand_id
1 'polypeptide(L)'
;MAATSKPTLGKGELSIIRELADILRETDLSDIEVERGDLKLKISRRAAKQIISAGVMPQSAPMAQPQPMAPETPAPDSAVDMSAHPGALLSPMVGTAYLSPEPGKSAFVKIGDQVSEGDTLMLIEAMKTFNPIAATKAGKVIDIIVEDGQPVEFDEPLIIIG
;
A
#
# COMPACT_ATOMS: atom_id res chain seq x y z
N MET A 1 28.35 -21.68 -6.12
CA MET A 1 28.25 -20.83 -7.31
C MET A 1 27.12 -21.38 -8.17
N ALA A 2 25.93 -20.77 -8.17
CA ALA A 2 24.82 -21.17 -9.04
C ALA A 2 24.74 -20.15 -10.18
N ALA A 3 24.97 -20.62 -11.40
CA ALA A 3 24.88 -19.82 -12.61
C ALA A 3 23.41 -19.52 -12.92
N THR A 4 22.98 -18.27 -12.81
CA THR A 4 21.67 -17.81 -13.26
C THR A 4 21.71 -17.67 -14.79
N SER A 5 21.32 -18.72 -15.51
CA SER A 5 21.14 -18.65 -16.96
C SER A 5 20.00 -17.69 -17.29
N LYS A 6 20.31 -16.66 -18.08
CA LYS A 6 19.32 -15.68 -18.58
C LYS A 6 18.34 -16.42 -19.51
N PRO A 7 17.02 -16.37 -19.28
CA PRO A 7 16.06 -16.98 -20.19
C PRO A 7 16.12 -16.25 -21.54
N THR A 8 16.33 -17.00 -22.62
CA THR A 8 16.31 -16.47 -23.99
C THR A 8 14.87 -16.50 -24.49
N LEU A 9 14.22 -15.33 -24.58
CA LEU A 9 12.87 -15.20 -25.10
C LEU A 9 12.83 -15.50 -26.61
N GLY A 10 11.86 -16.29 -27.03
CA GLY A 10 11.52 -16.58 -28.42
C GLY A 10 10.81 -15.41 -29.11
N LYS A 11 10.82 -15.42 -30.44
CA LYS A 11 10.25 -14.34 -31.28
C LYS A 11 8.77 -14.05 -31.01
N GLY A 12 7.98 -15.03 -30.57
CA GLY A 12 6.57 -14.86 -30.21
C GLY A 12 6.35 -14.10 -28.90
N GLU A 13 7.22 -14.31 -27.90
CA GLU A 13 7.13 -13.63 -26.60
C GLU A 13 7.50 -12.14 -26.73
N LEU A 14 8.41 -11.82 -27.65
CA LEU A 14 8.76 -10.43 -27.97
C LEU A 14 7.59 -9.65 -28.58
N SER A 15 6.68 -10.31 -29.31
CA SER A 15 5.46 -9.66 -29.82
C SER A 15 4.46 -9.38 -28.71
N ILE A 16 4.28 -10.34 -27.79
CA ILE A 16 3.39 -10.20 -26.63
C ILE A 16 3.86 -9.03 -25.74
N ILE A 17 5.17 -8.92 -25.49
CA ILE A 17 5.71 -7.80 -24.70
C ILE A 17 5.40 -6.44 -25.34
N ARG A 18 5.43 -6.35 -26.67
CA ARG A 18 5.11 -5.11 -27.39
C ARG A 18 3.63 -4.77 -27.28
N GLU A 19 2.74 -5.74 -27.52
CA GLU A 19 1.29 -5.55 -27.38
C GLU A 19 0.92 -5.12 -25.95
N LEU A 20 1.48 -5.78 -24.94
CA LEU A 20 1.25 -5.40 -23.54
C LEU A 20 1.79 -4.01 -23.21
N ALA A 21 2.93 -3.61 -23.79
CA ALA A 21 3.47 -2.27 -23.61
C ALA A 21 2.61 -1.18 -24.28
N ASP A 22 1.98 -1.47 -25.41
CA ASP A 22 1.05 -0.55 -26.09
C ASP A 22 -0.27 -0.46 -25.33
N ILE A 23 -0.84 -1.57 -24.87
CA ILE A 23 -2.03 -1.56 -23.99
C ILE A 23 -1.73 -0.72 -22.75
N LEU A 24 -0.60 -0.97 -22.07
CA LEU A 24 -0.22 -0.21 -20.88
C LEU A 24 -0.14 1.30 -21.14
N ARG A 25 0.24 1.73 -22.36
CA ARG A 25 0.25 3.16 -22.75
C ARG A 25 -1.14 3.71 -23.02
N GLU A 26 -2.00 2.94 -23.67
CA GLU A 26 -3.36 3.37 -24.02
C GLU A 26 -4.31 3.37 -22.82
N THR A 27 -4.15 2.45 -21.86
CA THR A 27 -5.11 2.22 -20.78
C THR A 27 -4.78 2.94 -19.47
N ASP A 28 -3.78 3.84 -19.48
CA ASP A 28 -3.21 4.50 -18.29
C ASP A 28 -2.97 3.57 -17.08
N LEU A 29 -2.67 2.29 -17.36
CA LEU A 29 -2.34 1.31 -16.34
C LEU A 29 -0.88 1.47 -15.91
N SER A 30 -0.61 1.26 -14.62
CA SER A 30 0.74 1.26 -14.07
C SER A 30 1.47 -0.07 -14.35
N ASP A 31 0.73 -1.17 -14.38
CA ASP A 31 1.25 -2.54 -14.50
C ASP A 31 0.31 -3.45 -15.28
N ILE A 32 0.87 -4.42 -15.99
CA ILE A 32 0.14 -5.55 -16.59
C ILE A 32 0.92 -6.84 -16.33
N GLU A 33 0.24 -7.85 -15.78
CA GLU A 33 0.77 -9.19 -15.53
C GLU A 33 -0.02 -10.24 -16.32
N VAL A 34 0.70 -11.14 -16.99
CA VAL A 34 0.13 -12.22 -17.80
C VAL A 34 0.79 -13.55 -17.46
N GLU A 35 -0.02 -14.57 -17.21
CA GLU A 35 0.41 -15.94 -16.96
C GLU A 35 -0.12 -16.89 -18.04
N ARG A 36 0.77 -17.72 -18.59
CA ARG A 36 0.42 -18.76 -19.57
C ARG A 36 1.27 -20.01 -19.31
N GLY A 37 0.67 -21.02 -18.67
CA GLY A 37 1.39 -22.23 -18.29
C GLY A 37 2.54 -21.88 -17.34
N ASP A 38 3.77 -22.24 -17.69
CA ASP A 38 4.97 -21.93 -16.91
C ASP A 38 5.54 -20.51 -17.14
N LEU A 39 4.94 -19.72 -18.04
CA LEU A 39 5.42 -18.38 -18.40
C LEU A 39 4.65 -17.28 -17.64
N LYS A 40 5.37 -16.51 -16.85
CA LYS A 40 4.87 -15.32 -16.14
C LYS A 40 5.58 -14.05 -16.63
N LEU A 41 4.81 -13.11 -17.17
CA LEU A 41 5.30 -11.83 -17.73
C LEU A 41 4.68 -10.67 -16.96
N LYS A 42 5.52 -9.78 -16.38
CA LYS A 42 5.09 -8.54 -15.73
C LYS A 42 5.75 -7.34 -16.41
N ILE A 43 4.95 -6.36 -16.80
CA ILE A 43 5.40 -5.11 -17.42
C ILE A 43 4.86 -3.96 -16.57
N SER A 44 5.75 -3.09 -16.10
CA SER A 44 5.39 -1.90 -15.31
C SER A 44 5.97 -0.64 -15.95
N ARG A 45 5.23 0.46 -15.86
CA ARG A 45 5.70 1.79 -16.28
C ARG A 45 6.66 2.33 -15.22
N ARG A 46 7.93 2.50 -15.58
CA ARG A 46 8.86 3.24 -14.70
C ARG A 46 8.57 4.73 -14.84
N ALA A 47 7.78 5.28 -13.91
CA ALA A 47 7.67 6.73 -13.77
C ALA A 47 9.06 7.29 -13.41
N ALA A 48 9.63 8.10 -14.28
CA ALA A 48 10.84 8.84 -13.97
C ALA A 48 10.50 9.84 -12.87
N LYS A 49 10.90 9.54 -11.64
CA LYS A 49 10.80 10.46 -10.50
C LYS A 49 11.66 11.69 -10.83
N GLN A 50 11.01 12.76 -11.28
CA GLN A 50 11.66 14.05 -11.39
C GLN A 50 12.00 14.51 -9.97
N ILE A 51 13.29 14.58 -9.68
CA ILE A 51 13.82 15.17 -8.47
C ILE A 51 13.66 16.69 -8.65
N ILE A 52 12.56 17.25 -8.16
CA ILE A 52 12.42 18.69 -8.04
C ILE A 52 13.12 19.09 -6.74
N SER A 53 14.40 19.46 -6.85
CA SER A 53 15.08 20.21 -5.82
C SER A 53 14.61 21.66 -5.94
N ALA A 54 13.64 22.06 -5.10
CA ALA A 54 13.24 23.46 -4.97
C ALA A 54 13.93 24.06 -3.75
N GLY A 55 14.77 25.06 -4.02
CA GLY A 55 15.66 25.69 -3.07
C GLY A 55 14.93 26.53 -2.01
N VAL A 56 15.56 26.57 -0.85
CA VAL A 56 15.31 27.53 0.23
C VAL A 56 15.63 28.94 -0.25
N MET A 57 14.62 29.80 -0.28
CA MET A 57 14.80 31.26 -0.27
C MET A 57 14.12 31.82 0.98
N PRO A 58 14.82 32.56 1.84
CA PRO A 58 14.19 33.29 2.94
C PRO A 58 13.63 34.60 2.39
N GLN A 59 12.31 34.76 2.36
CA GLN A 59 11.70 36.04 2.04
C GLN A 59 10.96 36.61 3.25
N SER A 60 11.37 37.82 3.59
CA SER A 60 10.98 38.64 4.72
C SER A 60 9.52 39.10 4.65
N ALA A 61 8.96 39.37 5.83
CA ALA A 61 7.59 39.83 6.10
C ALA A 61 7.15 41.10 5.32
N PRO A 62 5.83 41.39 5.30
CA PRO A 62 5.31 42.32 6.32
C PRO A 62 3.94 41.95 6.92
N MET A 63 3.68 42.54 8.09
CA MET A 63 2.52 42.45 8.97
C MET A 63 1.15 42.68 8.29
N ALA A 64 0.15 41.89 8.69
CA ALA A 64 -1.27 42.24 8.67
C ALA A 64 -1.99 41.61 9.88
N GLN A 65 -3.00 42.32 10.41
CA GLN A 65 -3.65 42.15 11.71
C GLN A 65 -4.42 40.82 11.91
N PRO A 66 -4.61 40.37 13.18
CA PRO A 66 -5.20 39.07 13.50
C PRO A 66 -6.72 39.05 13.34
N GLN A 67 -7.24 38.08 12.56
CA GLN A 67 -8.59 37.55 12.73
C GLN A 67 -8.52 36.25 13.54
N PRO A 68 -9.46 35.97 14.46
CA PRO A 68 -9.48 34.71 15.19
C PRO A 68 -10.02 33.61 14.26
N MET A 69 -9.10 32.85 13.67
CA MET A 69 -9.40 31.63 12.92
C MET A 69 -9.51 30.48 13.92
N ALA A 70 -10.60 29.73 13.82
CA ALA A 70 -10.84 28.50 14.58
C ALA A 70 -9.66 27.52 14.41
N PRO A 71 -9.35 26.67 15.40
CA PRO A 71 -8.24 25.73 15.28
C PRO A 71 -8.51 24.75 14.13
N GLU A 72 -7.75 24.90 13.06
CA GLU A 72 -7.58 23.87 12.05
C GLU A 72 -6.79 22.74 12.73
N THR A 73 -7.47 21.60 12.90
CA THR A 73 -6.83 20.32 13.22
C THR A 73 -5.69 20.09 12.23
N PRO A 74 -4.46 19.82 12.69
CA PRO A 74 -3.36 19.48 11.78
C PRO A 74 -3.73 18.20 11.04
N ALA A 75 -3.80 18.28 9.72
CA ALA A 75 -3.81 17.10 8.86
C ALA A 75 -2.57 16.28 9.20
N PRO A 76 -2.69 14.95 9.39
CA PRO A 76 -1.54 14.14 9.73
C PRO A 76 -0.53 14.19 8.58
N ASP A 77 0.73 14.24 9.02
CA ASP A 77 1.95 14.25 8.24
C ASP A 77 1.93 13.23 7.10
N SER A 78 2.64 13.55 6.02
CA SER A 78 2.69 12.74 4.80
C SER A 78 3.18 11.32 5.12
N ALA A 79 2.25 10.37 5.19
CA ALA A 79 2.56 8.96 5.36
C ALA A 79 3.51 8.53 4.23
N VAL A 80 4.65 7.97 4.62
CA VAL A 80 5.49 7.22 3.69
C VAL A 80 4.59 6.15 3.08
N ASP A 81 4.41 6.14 1.75
CA ASP A 81 3.59 5.15 1.05
C ASP A 81 4.17 3.75 1.33
N MET A 82 3.56 3.06 2.30
CA MET A 82 3.97 1.72 2.74
C MET A 82 3.33 0.61 1.91
N SER A 83 2.46 0.93 0.94
CA SER A 83 1.80 -0.08 0.11
C SER A 83 2.80 -0.87 -0.74
N ALA A 84 3.95 -0.29 -1.05
CA ALA A 84 5.04 -0.97 -1.76
C ALA A 84 5.91 -1.87 -0.86
N HIS A 85 5.69 -1.90 0.45
CA HIS A 85 6.50 -2.73 1.36
C HIS A 85 6.20 -4.22 1.10
N PRO A 86 7.22 -5.11 0.96
CA PRO A 86 6.99 -6.53 0.64
C PRO A 86 6.19 -7.28 1.72
N GLY A 87 6.17 -6.74 2.93
CA GLY A 87 5.39 -7.21 4.07
C GLY A 87 4.01 -6.57 4.24
N ALA A 88 3.61 -5.64 3.36
CA ALA A 88 2.36 -4.92 3.52
C ALA A 88 1.15 -5.85 3.37
N LEU A 89 0.30 -5.84 4.39
CA LEU A 89 -1.06 -6.33 4.31
C LEU A 89 -1.95 -5.15 3.94
N LEU A 90 -2.53 -5.21 2.74
CA LEU A 90 -3.37 -4.16 2.20
C LEU A 90 -4.85 -4.42 2.49
N SER A 91 -5.64 -3.36 2.52
CA SER A 91 -7.07 -3.42 2.68
C SER A 91 -7.75 -4.00 1.43
N PRO A 92 -8.53 -5.09 1.56
CA PRO A 92 -9.25 -5.67 0.43
C PRO A 92 -10.58 -4.95 0.13
N MET A 93 -10.96 -3.93 0.91
CA MET A 93 -12.23 -3.23 0.76
C MET A 93 -12.21 -1.83 1.37
N VAL A 94 -13.17 -0.99 0.98
CA VAL A 94 -13.41 0.29 1.66
C VAL A 94 -14.24 0.06 2.92
N GLY A 95 -13.87 0.68 4.03
CA GLY A 95 -14.62 0.55 5.28
C GLY A 95 -13.97 1.27 6.46
N THR A 96 -14.28 0.80 7.67
CA THR A 96 -13.68 1.29 8.91
C THR A 96 -12.86 0.19 9.58
N ALA A 97 -11.59 0.41 9.83
CA ALA A 97 -10.70 -0.56 10.50
C ALA A 97 -10.95 -0.59 12.01
N TYR A 98 -10.99 -1.79 12.59
CA TYR A 98 -11.10 -2.03 14.02
C TYR A 98 -10.04 -3.03 14.48
N LEU A 99 -9.23 -2.60 15.43
CA LEU A 99 -8.11 -3.40 15.93
C LEU A 99 -8.54 -4.43 16.99
N SER A 100 -9.74 -4.28 17.55
CA SER A 100 -10.32 -5.18 18.54
C SER A 100 -11.61 -5.85 18.03
N PRO A 101 -11.97 -7.04 18.54
CA PRO A 101 -13.19 -7.73 18.12
C PRO A 101 -14.46 -7.00 18.56
N GLU A 102 -14.39 -6.26 19.67
CA GLU A 102 -15.49 -5.49 20.25
C GLU A 102 -14.91 -4.31 21.05
N PRO A 103 -15.68 -3.23 21.28
CA PRO A 103 -15.25 -2.12 22.12
C PRO A 103 -14.84 -2.57 23.53
N GLY A 104 -13.67 -2.10 23.99
CA GLY A 104 -13.14 -2.43 25.32
C GLY A 104 -12.46 -3.80 25.43
N LYS A 105 -12.37 -4.57 24.32
CA LYS A 105 -11.54 -5.79 24.26
C LYS A 105 -10.12 -5.46 23.82
N SER A 106 -9.20 -6.38 24.12
CA SER A 106 -7.83 -6.34 23.60
C SER A 106 -7.82 -6.39 22.08
N ALA A 107 -6.86 -5.71 21.47
CA ALA A 107 -6.61 -5.81 20.05
C ALA A 107 -6.27 -7.27 19.66
N PHE A 108 -6.58 -7.66 18.42
CA PHE A 108 -6.24 -8.98 17.88
C PHE A 108 -4.73 -9.22 17.92
N VAL A 109 -3.94 -8.20 17.56
CA VAL A 109 -2.47 -8.24 17.53
C VAL A 109 -1.84 -6.92 17.98
N LYS A 110 -0.57 -6.99 18.34
CA LYS A 110 0.29 -5.84 18.69
C LYS A 110 1.60 -5.91 17.90
N ILE A 111 2.26 -4.76 17.77
CA ILE A 111 3.62 -4.72 17.23
C ILE A 111 4.51 -5.62 18.07
N GLY A 112 5.21 -6.54 17.41
CA GLY A 112 6.05 -7.54 18.06
C GLY A 112 5.46 -8.95 18.06
N ASP A 113 4.17 -9.11 17.85
CA ASP A 113 3.50 -10.42 17.91
C ASP A 113 3.87 -11.29 16.70
N GLN A 114 3.90 -12.61 16.93
CA GLN A 114 4.08 -13.60 15.88
C GLN A 114 2.71 -14.06 15.39
N VAL A 115 2.51 -14.05 14.07
CA VAL A 115 1.26 -14.47 13.41
C VAL A 115 1.52 -15.58 12.40
N SER A 116 0.50 -16.40 12.17
CA SER A 116 0.45 -17.43 11.13
C SER A 116 -0.45 -16.99 9.99
N GLU A 117 -0.25 -17.54 8.79
CA GLU A 117 -1.19 -17.34 7.69
C GLU A 117 -2.60 -17.77 8.10
N GLY A 118 -3.59 -16.92 7.84
CA GLY A 118 -4.98 -17.13 8.23
C GLY A 118 -5.38 -16.55 9.58
N ASP A 119 -4.44 -16.12 10.43
CA ASP A 119 -4.77 -15.49 11.71
C ASP A 119 -5.49 -14.16 11.50
N THR A 120 -6.60 -13.93 12.21
CA THR A 120 -7.34 -12.65 12.16
C THR A 120 -6.55 -11.55 12.85
N LEU A 121 -6.27 -10.48 12.12
CA LEU A 121 -5.45 -9.36 12.61
C LEU A 121 -6.27 -8.10 12.93
N MET A 122 -7.41 -7.91 12.27
CA MET A 122 -8.34 -6.81 12.50
C MET A 122 -9.69 -7.11 11.84
N LEU A 123 -10.66 -6.22 12.03
CA LEU A 123 -11.92 -6.20 11.30
C LEU A 123 -11.97 -4.97 10.40
N ILE A 124 -12.65 -5.08 9.26
CA ILE A 124 -13.11 -3.91 8.50
C ILE A 124 -14.64 -3.93 8.48
N GLU A 125 -15.26 -2.85 8.99
CA GLU A 125 -16.70 -2.64 8.85
C GLU A 125 -17.01 -2.07 7.47
N ALA A 126 -17.80 -2.81 6.70
CA ALA A 126 -18.37 -2.34 5.44
C ALA A 126 -19.86 -2.69 5.40
N MET A 127 -20.72 -1.70 5.12
CA MET A 127 -22.17 -1.89 5.03
C MET A 127 -22.78 -2.62 6.26
N LYS A 128 -22.39 -2.23 7.48
CA LYS A 128 -22.82 -2.84 8.77
C LYS A 128 -22.37 -4.29 8.98
N THR A 129 -21.42 -4.78 8.20
CA THR A 129 -20.84 -6.11 8.36
C THR A 129 -19.38 -5.98 8.75
N PHE A 130 -18.97 -6.71 9.79
CA PHE A 130 -17.58 -6.75 10.26
C PHE A 130 -16.85 -7.91 9.59
N ASN A 131 -15.97 -7.58 8.65
CA ASN A 131 -15.22 -8.56 7.85
C ASN A 131 -13.84 -8.79 8.47
N PRO A 132 -13.50 -10.02 8.87
CA PRO A 132 -12.18 -10.32 9.42
C PRO A 132 -11.10 -10.23 8.34
N ILE A 133 -10.01 -9.55 8.67
CA ILE A 133 -8.83 -9.44 7.83
C ILE A 133 -7.77 -10.41 8.35
N ALA A 134 -7.46 -11.41 7.55
CA ALA A 134 -6.52 -12.46 7.90
C ALA A 134 -5.09 -12.15 7.40
N ALA A 135 -4.09 -12.65 8.12
CA ALA A 135 -2.71 -12.60 7.69
C ALA A 135 -2.52 -13.41 6.39
N THR A 136 -1.87 -12.81 5.39
CA THR A 136 -1.55 -13.45 4.10
C THR A 136 -0.28 -14.29 4.14
N LYS A 137 0.48 -14.21 5.23
CA LYS A 137 1.71 -14.96 5.47
C LYS A 137 1.97 -15.07 6.96
N ALA A 138 2.74 -16.08 7.36
CA ALA A 138 3.31 -16.11 8.71
C ALA A 138 4.46 -15.10 8.84
N GLY A 139 4.61 -14.50 10.02
CA GLY A 139 5.67 -13.52 10.27
C GLY A 139 5.45 -12.74 11.56
N LYS A 140 6.27 -11.72 11.75
CA LYS A 140 6.18 -10.83 12.92
C LYS A 140 5.48 -9.54 12.53
N VAL A 141 4.53 -9.08 13.34
CA VAL A 141 3.92 -7.75 13.17
C VAL A 141 4.99 -6.70 13.47
N ILE A 142 5.43 -5.97 12.45
CA ILE A 142 6.47 -4.94 12.60
C ILE A 142 5.86 -3.55 12.75
N ASP A 143 4.69 -3.31 12.16
CA ASP A 143 4.00 -2.03 12.26
C ASP A 143 2.48 -2.20 12.05
N ILE A 144 1.70 -1.33 12.68
CA ILE A 144 0.24 -1.21 12.49
C ILE A 144 -0.01 0.23 12.03
N ILE A 145 -0.37 0.38 10.76
CA ILE A 145 -0.41 1.68 10.06
C ILE A 145 -1.71 2.42 10.35
N VAL A 146 -2.78 1.66 10.64
CA VAL A 146 -4.12 2.19 10.86
C VAL A 146 -4.48 2.27 12.35
N GLU A 147 -5.29 3.27 12.69
CA GLU A 147 -5.85 3.45 14.03
C GLU A 147 -7.21 2.75 14.19
N ASP A 148 -7.60 2.47 15.44
CA ASP A 148 -8.92 1.90 15.74
C ASP A 148 -10.03 2.91 15.39
N GLY A 149 -10.98 2.48 14.55
CA GLY A 149 -12.05 3.34 14.03
C GLY A 149 -11.66 4.21 12.83
N GLN A 150 -10.47 4.01 12.25
CA GLN A 150 -10.03 4.78 11.09
C GLN A 150 -10.74 4.31 9.80
N PRO A 151 -11.27 5.23 8.97
CA PRO A 151 -11.68 4.91 7.60
C PRO A 151 -10.48 4.45 6.77
N VAL A 152 -10.68 3.41 5.96
CA VAL A 152 -9.67 2.84 5.07
C VAL A 152 -10.23 2.65 3.66
N GLU A 153 -9.37 2.83 2.66
CA GLU A 153 -9.67 2.60 1.24
C GLU A 153 -9.18 1.23 0.75
N PHE A 154 -9.55 0.87 -0.48
CA PHE A 154 -9.02 -0.32 -1.13
C PHE A 154 -7.52 -0.15 -1.41
N ASP A 155 -6.73 -1.21 -1.19
CA ASP A 155 -5.27 -1.23 -1.30
C ASP A 155 -4.51 -0.28 -0.34
N GLU A 156 -5.21 0.31 0.63
CA GLU A 156 -4.56 1.07 1.71
C GLU A 156 -3.77 0.12 2.63
N PRO A 157 -2.53 0.46 3.03
CA PRO A 157 -1.72 -0.44 3.83
C PRO A 157 -2.18 -0.42 5.29
N LEU A 158 -2.44 -1.60 5.85
CA LEU A 158 -3.00 -1.76 7.20
C LEU A 158 -1.95 -2.14 8.24
N ILE A 159 -1.15 -3.17 7.93
CA ILE A 159 -0.17 -3.79 8.80
C ILE A 159 1.04 -4.16 7.98
N ILE A 160 2.23 -4.09 8.56
CA ILE A 160 3.42 -4.70 7.97
C ILE A 160 3.79 -5.98 8.72
N ILE A 161 3.94 -7.07 7.98
CA ILE A 161 4.39 -8.38 8.45
C ILE A 161 5.79 -8.66 7.89
N GLY A 162 6.76 -8.83 8.79
CA GLY A 162 8.17 -9.11 8.49
C GLY A 162 8.55 -10.57 8.62
#